data_AF-A0A9K3H151-F1
#
_entry.id   AF-A0A9K3H151-F1
#
_cell.length_a   1.000
_cell.length_b   1.000
_cell.length_c   1.000
_cell.angle_alpha   90.00
_cell.angle_beta   90.00
_cell.angle_gamma   90.00
#
_symmetry.space_group_name_H-M   'P 1'
#
loop_
_entity.id
_entity.type
_entity.pdbx_description
1 polymer ?
#
loop_
_entity_poly.entity_id
_entity_poly.type
_entity_poly.pdbx_seq_one_letter_code
_entity_poly.pdbx_strand_id
1 'polypeptide(L)'
;MIPSCSESLNLFRSYKSGNDSDLAKCFNDYPCKKDQKSIHINCGGVEARIGDKVYEADQEPAGPAKFHPLRAHWGFSSTGNILESKEHTHIVNNVSRLTMKDAELYTVARFSPLSITYYGRCLANGRYTVTLHFAEIVFRDNKSYHSLGRRAFDVYIQVECSYFLRIFWIYRCFLE
;
A
#
# COMPACT_ATOMS: atom_id res chain seq x y z
N MET A 1 -2.11 17.33 -22.91
CA MET A 1 -0.81 17.06 -22.25
C MET A 1 -0.80 15.56 -22.00
N ILE A 2 0.08 14.80 -22.66
CA ILE A 2 0.19 13.35 -22.45
C ILE A 2 0.80 13.18 -21.05
N PRO A 3 0.17 12.44 -20.11
CA PRO A 3 0.79 12.23 -18.81
C PRO A 3 2.13 11.53 -19.01
N SER A 4 3.22 12.07 -18.44
CA SER A 4 4.54 11.42 -18.54
C SER A 4 4.57 10.09 -17.77
N CYS A 5 3.56 9.83 -16.94
CA CYS A 5 3.37 8.60 -16.19
C CYS A 5 2.39 7.66 -16.86
N SER A 6 2.85 6.45 -17.15
CA SER A 6 1.96 5.34 -17.44
C SER A 6 1.20 4.94 -16.17
N GLU A 7 -0.14 4.91 -16.24
CA GLU A 7 -0.99 4.36 -15.17
C GLU A 7 -0.76 2.86 -14.92
N SER A 8 -0.04 2.17 -15.80
CA SER A 8 0.28 0.74 -15.68
C SER A 8 1.74 0.48 -15.31
N LEU A 9 2.49 1.50 -14.86
CA LEU A 9 3.88 1.33 -14.45
C LEU A 9 3.99 0.31 -13.30
N ASN A 10 4.68 -0.78 -13.56
CA ASN A 10 4.79 -1.86 -12.59
C ASN A 10 6.07 -1.74 -11.75
N LEU A 11 5.95 -1.21 -10.52
CA LEU A 11 7.07 -1.09 -9.57
C LEU A 11 7.60 -2.44 -9.06
N PHE A 12 6.86 -3.53 -9.28
CA PHE A 12 7.34 -4.87 -9.00
C PHE A 12 8.62 -5.21 -9.78
N ARG A 13 8.68 -4.77 -11.05
CA ARG A 13 9.71 -5.18 -12.02
C ARG A 13 11.09 -4.58 -11.74
N SER A 14 11.21 -3.57 -10.87
CA SER A 14 12.43 -2.77 -10.70
C SER A 14 13.61 -3.48 -9.99
N TYR A 15 13.70 -4.81 -10.00
CA TYR A 15 14.77 -5.56 -9.32
C TYR A 15 16.09 -5.67 -10.10
N LYS A 16 16.10 -5.41 -11.42
CA LYS A 16 17.33 -5.41 -12.24
C LYS A 16 17.16 -4.55 -13.49
N SER A 17 18.05 -3.56 -13.65
CA SER A 17 18.38 -2.83 -14.89
C SER A 17 17.20 -2.56 -15.85
N GLY A 18 16.22 -1.77 -15.41
CA GLY A 18 15.17 -1.26 -16.28
C GLY A 18 14.97 0.21 -16.00
N ASN A 19 15.36 1.06 -16.96
CA ASN A 19 15.15 2.50 -17.04
C ASN A 19 14.50 3.17 -15.80
N ASP A 20 15.35 3.52 -14.83
CA ASP A 20 15.03 4.48 -13.75
C ASP A 20 14.44 5.80 -14.30
N SER A 21 14.63 6.04 -15.61
CA SER A 21 14.08 7.16 -16.35
C SER A 21 12.55 7.23 -16.35
N ASP A 22 11.79 6.12 -16.27
CA ASP A 22 10.33 6.21 -16.31
C ASP A 22 9.73 6.61 -14.96
N LEU A 23 10.29 6.11 -13.86
CA LEU A 23 9.93 6.57 -12.50
C LEU A 23 10.43 8.01 -12.25
N ALA A 24 11.64 8.33 -12.69
CA ALA A 24 12.21 9.66 -12.58
C ALA A 24 11.39 10.69 -13.39
N LYS A 25 10.98 10.37 -14.62
CA LYS A 25 10.04 11.22 -15.40
C LYS A 25 8.76 11.46 -14.61
N CYS A 26 8.21 10.39 -14.03
CA CYS A 26 7.03 10.51 -13.19
C CYS A 26 7.21 11.44 -11.99
N PHE A 27 8.35 11.37 -11.32
CA PHE A 27 8.59 12.21 -10.16
C PHE A 27 8.91 13.66 -10.54
N ASN A 28 9.47 13.90 -11.73
CA ASN A 28 9.70 15.24 -12.27
C ASN A 28 8.40 16.01 -12.50
N ASP A 29 7.32 15.34 -12.91
CA ASP A 29 5.99 15.96 -13.06
C ASP A 29 5.39 16.42 -11.73
N TYR A 30 5.89 15.91 -10.60
CA TYR A 30 5.37 16.16 -9.26
C TYR A 30 6.49 16.51 -8.27
N PRO A 31 7.18 17.64 -8.42
CA PRO A 31 8.36 17.95 -7.60
C PRO A 31 8.04 18.05 -6.10
N CYS A 32 9.00 17.62 -5.27
CA CYS A 32 8.92 17.71 -3.82
C CYS A 32 8.95 19.17 -3.37
N LYS A 33 7.86 19.63 -2.74
CA LYS A 33 7.79 20.98 -2.18
C LYS A 33 8.36 21.07 -0.76
N LYS A 34 8.28 19.96 -0.01
CA LYS A 34 8.71 19.89 1.39
C LYS A 34 9.13 18.47 1.72
N ASP A 35 10.20 18.38 2.49
CA ASP A 35 10.66 17.10 3.01
C ASP A 35 9.74 16.63 4.15
N GLN A 36 9.35 15.37 4.07
CA GLN A 36 8.61 14.64 5.10
C GLN A 36 9.59 13.92 6.02
N LYS A 37 9.28 13.96 7.32
CA LYS A 37 10.01 13.25 8.36
C LYS A 37 9.31 11.94 8.77
N SER A 38 8.03 11.82 8.46
CA SER A 38 7.24 10.61 8.67
C SER A 38 6.13 10.58 7.62
N ILE A 39 5.64 9.38 7.34
CA ILE A 39 4.53 9.13 6.44
C ILE A 39 3.67 8.09 7.12
N HIS A 40 2.36 8.30 7.16
CA HIS A 40 1.41 7.40 7.82
C HIS A 40 0.27 7.09 6.84
N ILE A 41 0.12 5.83 6.42
CA ILE A 41 -0.77 5.46 5.31
C ILE A 41 -1.85 4.50 5.80
N ASN A 42 -3.14 4.89 5.73
CA ASN A 42 -4.26 4.01 6.02
C ASN A 42 -4.66 3.14 4.81
N CYS A 43 -3.95 2.03 4.57
CA CYS A 43 -4.17 1.19 3.39
C CYS A 43 -5.62 0.76 3.17
N GLY A 44 -6.21 1.18 2.05
CA GLY A 44 -7.60 0.86 1.69
C GLY A 44 -8.65 1.62 2.50
N GLY A 45 -8.25 2.49 3.41
CA GLY A 45 -9.14 3.18 4.34
C GLY A 45 -9.21 4.70 4.16
N VAL A 46 -10.11 5.31 4.91
CA VAL A 46 -10.24 6.77 5.03
C VAL A 46 -9.15 7.36 5.93
N GLU A 47 -9.02 8.68 5.97
CA GLU A 47 -8.12 9.32 6.92
C GLU A 47 -8.53 8.94 8.36
N ALA A 48 -7.54 8.63 9.20
CA ALA A 48 -7.75 8.26 10.59
C ALA A 48 -6.71 8.93 11.49
N ARG A 49 -7.09 9.28 12.73
CA ARG A 49 -6.21 9.95 13.68
C ARG A 49 -6.06 9.10 14.93
N ILE A 50 -4.86 8.57 15.16
CA ILE A 50 -4.53 7.80 16.36
C ILE A 50 -3.50 8.56 17.18
N GLY A 51 -3.92 9.03 18.35
CA GLY A 51 -3.11 9.92 19.17
C GLY A 51 -2.69 11.16 18.37
N ASP A 52 -1.38 11.36 18.25
CA ASP A 52 -0.79 12.50 17.53
C ASP A 52 -0.50 12.21 16.05
N LYS A 53 -0.72 10.97 15.58
CA LYS A 53 -0.47 10.58 14.20
C LYS A 53 -1.75 10.70 13.36
N VAL A 54 -1.60 11.29 12.17
CA VAL A 54 -2.67 11.33 11.15
C VAL A 54 -2.27 10.35 10.05
N TYR A 55 -3.07 9.31 9.88
CA TYR A 55 -2.95 8.32 8.83
C TYR A 55 -3.75 8.77 7.62
N GLU A 56 -3.07 9.05 6.52
CA GLU A 56 -3.70 9.51 5.29
C GLU A 56 -4.56 8.41 4.67
N ALA A 57 -5.70 8.81 4.12
CA ALA A 57 -6.59 7.91 3.40
C ALA A 57 -5.83 7.18 2.27
N ASP A 58 -6.25 5.99 1.87
CA ASP A 58 -5.80 5.27 0.67
C ASP A 58 -7.02 4.64 0.00
N GLN A 59 -7.68 5.39 -0.87
CA GLN A 59 -8.98 5.01 -1.45
C GLN A 59 -8.97 4.96 -2.97
N GLU A 60 -7.83 5.26 -3.60
CA GLU A 60 -7.70 5.24 -5.04
C GLU A 60 -7.93 3.83 -5.60
N PRO A 61 -8.59 3.72 -6.76
CA PRO A 61 -8.95 2.43 -7.32
C PRO A 61 -7.70 1.65 -7.73
N ALA A 62 -7.47 0.50 -7.08
CA ALA A 62 -6.46 -0.45 -7.54
C ALA A 62 -6.97 -1.28 -8.72
N GLY A 63 -6.08 -2.04 -9.35
CA GLY A 63 -6.40 -2.85 -10.52
C GLY A 63 -5.31 -3.85 -10.89
N PRO A 64 -5.53 -4.61 -11.98
CA PRO A 64 -4.61 -5.63 -12.48
C PRO A 64 -3.19 -5.13 -12.76
N ALA A 65 -3.09 -3.88 -13.17
CA ALA A 65 -1.85 -3.11 -13.25
C ALA A 65 -2.23 -1.64 -13.06
N LYS A 66 -2.01 -1.11 -11.85
CA LYS A 66 -2.29 0.29 -11.53
C LYS A 66 -1.12 0.92 -10.80
N PHE A 67 -0.82 2.15 -11.18
CA PHE A 67 0.20 3.01 -10.60
C PHE A 67 -0.41 4.37 -10.30
N HIS A 68 -0.37 4.77 -9.03
CA HIS A 68 -0.88 6.04 -8.55
C HIS A 68 0.26 6.91 -8.02
N PRO A 69 0.80 7.83 -8.85
CA PRO A 69 1.81 8.81 -8.44
C PRO A 69 1.23 10.07 -7.79
N LEU A 70 -0.10 10.20 -7.77
CA LEU A 70 -0.86 11.44 -7.57
C LEU A 70 -0.82 12.06 -6.15
N ARG A 71 0.10 11.64 -5.29
CA ARG A 71 0.24 12.20 -3.94
C ARG A 71 1.55 12.95 -3.77
N ALA A 72 1.53 13.90 -2.85
CA ALA A 72 2.63 14.83 -2.66
C ALA A 72 3.90 14.15 -2.13
N HIS A 73 3.76 13.12 -1.29
CA HIS A 73 4.88 12.53 -0.53
C HIS A 73 4.86 11.01 -0.40
N TRP A 74 3.89 10.32 -1.00
CA TRP A 74 3.95 8.86 -1.16
C TRP A 74 3.15 8.43 -2.41
N GLY A 75 3.10 7.15 -2.70
CA GLY A 75 2.20 6.59 -3.71
C GLY A 75 2.13 5.07 -3.62
N PHE A 76 1.34 4.44 -4.49
CA PHE A 76 1.30 2.99 -4.56
C PHE A 76 1.16 2.45 -5.98
N SER A 77 1.54 1.19 -6.15
CA SER A 77 1.21 0.39 -7.32
C SER A 77 0.62 -0.95 -6.91
N SER A 78 -0.36 -1.45 -7.67
CA SER A 78 -0.98 -2.76 -7.48
C SER A 78 -0.86 -3.60 -8.75
N THR A 79 -0.74 -4.92 -8.57
CA THR A 79 -0.71 -5.87 -9.69
C THR A 79 -1.44 -7.15 -9.37
N GLY A 80 -2.00 -7.77 -10.41
CA GLY A 80 -2.71 -9.04 -10.30
C GLY A 80 -4.21 -8.85 -10.48
N ASN A 81 -4.82 -9.78 -11.21
CA ASN A 81 -6.24 -9.75 -11.53
C ASN A 81 -6.98 -10.81 -10.72
N ILE A 82 -8.22 -10.50 -10.30
CA ILE A 82 -9.13 -11.49 -9.75
C ILE A 82 -9.96 -12.00 -10.92
N LEU A 83 -9.68 -13.21 -11.41
CA LEU A 83 -10.35 -13.76 -12.60
C LEU A 83 -11.84 -14.06 -12.39
N GLU A 84 -12.31 -14.16 -11.14
CA GLU A 84 -13.63 -14.73 -10.81
C GLU A 84 -14.55 -13.84 -9.94
N SER A 85 -14.16 -12.62 -9.55
CA SER A 85 -15.04 -11.77 -8.75
C SER A 85 -15.85 -10.79 -9.61
N LYS A 86 -17.18 -10.83 -9.45
CA LYS A 86 -18.09 -9.83 -10.06
C LYS A 86 -17.84 -8.43 -9.50
N GLU A 87 -17.31 -8.36 -8.27
CA GLU A 87 -16.87 -7.11 -7.65
C GLU A 87 -15.34 -7.02 -7.75
N HIS A 88 -14.85 -6.12 -8.59
CA HIS A 88 -13.41 -5.87 -8.81
C HIS A 88 -12.85 -4.97 -7.70
N THR A 89 -13.30 -5.16 -6.46
CA THR A 89 -12.93 -4.31 -5.33
C THR A 89 -11.61 -4.77 -4.75
N HIS A 90 -10.64 -3.86 -4.76
CA HIS A 90 -9.31 -4.05 -4.17
C HIS A 90 -9.25 -3.56 -2.71
N ILE A 91 -10.42 -3.43 -2.09
CA ILE A 91 -10.61 -3.06 -0.68
C ILE A 91 -11.47 -4.15 -0.06
N VAL A 92 -11.05 -4.61 1.11
CA VAL A 92 -11.74 -5.64 1.88
C VAL A 92 -12.20 -5.03 3.20
N ASN A 93 -13.47 -5.23 3.52
CA ASN A 93 -14.06 -4.81 4.78
C ASN A 93 -13.93 -5.91 5.84
N ASN A 94 -13.78 -5.49 7.09
CA ASN A 94 -13.73 -6.38 8.23
C ASN A 94 -15.06 -7.13 8.43
N VAL A 95 -14.96 -8.43 8.71
CA VAL A 95 -16.09 -9.29 9.10
C VAL A 95 -15.83 -10.04 10.42
N SER A 96 -14.71 -9.72 11.09
CA SER A 96 -14.18 -10.38 12.29
C SER A 96 -14.13 -9.41 13.47
N ARG A 97 -14.39 -9.88 14.70
CA ARG A 97 -14.37 -9.00 15.88
C ARG A 97 -12.95 -8.48 16.15
N LEU A 98 -12.78 -7.16 16.11
CA LEU A 98 -11.55 -6.48 16.46
C LEU A 98 -11.53 -6.19 17.97
N THR A 99 -10.50 -6.66 18.68
CA THR A 99 -10.35 -6.49 20.13
C THR A 99 -9.07 -5.76 20.52
N MET A 100 -8.25 -5.39 19.54
CA MET A 100 -7.01 -4.65 19.73
C MET A 100 -7.27 -3.14 19.95
N LYS A 101 -6.25 -2.47 20.49
CA LYS A 101 -6.21 -1.00 20.55
C LYS A 101 -6.23 -0.41 19.14
N ASP A 102 -6.80 0.79 18.99
CA ASP A 102 -6.83 1.53 17.72
C ASP A 102 -7.55 0.74 16.61
N ALA A 103 -8.59 -0.01 17.00
CA ALA A 103 -9.36 -0.93 16.15
C ALA A 103 -9.90 -0.27 14.88
N GLU A 104 -10.17 1.04 14.90
CA GLU A 104 -10.63 1.83 13.75
C GLU A 104 -9.71 1.72 12.55
N LEU A 105 -8.41 1.56 12.78
CA LEU A 105 -7.46 1.28 11.72
C LEU A 105 -7.85 -0.07 11.08
N TYR A 106 -8.02 -1.14 11.84
CA TYR A 106 -8.13 -2.51 11.31
C TYR A 106 -9.51 -2.86 10.72
N THR A 107 -10.33 -1.88 10.36
CA THR A 107 -11.68 -2.07 9.81
C THR A 107 -11.68 -2.36 8.30
N VAL A 108 -10.63 -1.94 7.59
CA VAL A 108 -10.50 -2.05 6.14
C VAL A 108 -9.06 -2.37 5.74
N ALA A 109 -8.88 -3.05 4.61
CA ALA A 109 -7.57 -3.35 4.07
C ALA A 109 -7.54 -3.27 2.54
N ARG A 110 -6.46 -2.70 1.99
CA ARG A 110 -6.16 -2.83 0.57
C ARG A 110 -5.69 -4.25 0.25
N PHE A 111 -6.18 -4.77 -0.87
CA PHE A 111 -5.89 -6.10 -1.37
C PHE A 111 -5.42 -6.06 -2.81
N SER A 112 -4.42 -6.88 -3.14
CA SER A 112 -4.03 -7.12 -4.53
C SER A 112 -3.63 -8.59 -4.71
N PRO A 113 -4.09 -9.25 -5.79
CA PRO A 113 -3.86 -10.68 -6.02
C PRO A 113 -2.40 -11.08 -6.28
N LEU A 114 -1.52 -10.15 -6.66
CA LEU A 114 -0.11 -10.47 -6.89
C LEU A 114 0.80 -9.69 -5.95
N SER A 115 0.79 -8.35 -6.05
CA SER A 115 1.62 -7.51 -5.19
C SER A 115 1.06 -6.10 -5.03
N ILE A 116 1.34 -5.51 -3.87
CA ILE A 116 1.17 -4.08 -3.60
C ILE A 116 2.53 -3.51 -3.24
N THR A 117 2.88 -2.38 -3.84
CA THR A 117 4.07 -1.62 -3.48
C THR A 117 3.65 -0.22 -3.06
N TYR A 118 3.94 0.15 -1.83
CA TYR A 118 3.90 1.53 -1.36
C TYR A 118 5.30 2.13 -1.49
N TYR A 119 5.38 3.41 -1.82
CA TYR A 119 6.66 4.11 -1.84
C TYR A 119 6.53 5.49 -1.21
N GLY A 120 7.53 5.85 -0.41
CA GLY A 120 7.68 7.18 0.13
C GLY A 120 8.52 8.04 -0.81
N ARG A 121 8.14 9.30 -0.98
CA ARG A 121 8.91 10.29 -1.75
C ARG A 121 9.04 11.56 -0.92
N CYS A 122 10.02 12.40 -1.26
CA CYS A 122 10.28 13.62 -0.51
C CYS A 122 10.60 13.32 0.97
N LEU A 123 11.19 12.17 1.28
CA LEU A 123 11.62 11.84 2.63
C LEU A 123 12.96 12.52 2.90
N ALA A 124 13.07 13.22 4.03
CA ALA A 124 14.33 13.82 4.45
C ALA A 124 15.43 12.75 4.57
N ASN A 125 16.69 13.10 4.33
CA ASN A 125 17.78 12.16 4.57
C ASN A 125 17.88 11.85 6.07
N GLY A 126 17.82 10.56 6.42
CA GLY A 126 17.81 10.15 7.80
C GLY A 126 17.57 8.66 8.00
N ARG A 127 17.52 8.26 9.26
CA ARG A 127 17.15 6.90 9.66
C ARG A 127 15.66 6.87 9.90
N TYR A 128 14.99 5.89 9.29
CA TYR A 128 13.55 5.68 9.41
C TYR A 128 13.27 4.37 10.13
N THR A 129 12.19 4.35 10.90
CA THR A 129 11.65 3.16 11.54
C THR A 129 10.36 2.78 10.82
N VAL A 130 10.40 1.71 10.05
CA VAL A 130 9.22 1.24 9.32
C VAL A 130 8.38 0.33 10.22
N THR A 131 7.18 0.78 10.62
CA THR A 131 6.22 -0.03 11.39
C THR A 131 5.05 -0.48 10.52
N LEU A 132 4.91 -1.79 10.32
CA LEU A 132 3.83 -2.39 9.54
C LEU A 132 2.77 -2.99 10.46
N HIS A 133 1.49 -2.76 10.19
CA HIS A 133 0.40 -3.28 11.02
C HIS A 133 -0.45 -4.30 10.27
N PHE A 134 -0.48 -5.52 10.79
CA PHE A 134 -1.19 -6.65 10.20
C PHE A 134 -2.32 -7.12 11.13
N ALA A 135 -3.49 -7.50 10.59
CA ALA A 135 -4.59 -8.08 11.37
C ALA A 135 -5.50 -8.95 10.49
N GLU A 136 -5.85 -10.16 10.91
CA GLU A 136 -6.80 -11.02 10.20
C GLU A 136 -8.24 -10.49 10.32
N ILE A 137 -8.83 -10.05 9.20
CA ILE A 137 -10.16 -9.41 9.18
C ILE A 137 -11.22 -10.19 8.40
N VAL A 138 -10.83 -11.26 7.69
CA VAL A 138 -11.71 -12.02 6.78
C VAL A 138 -12.03 -13.39 7.34
N PHE A 139 -11.01 -14.12 7.80
CA PHE A 139 -11.18 -15.41 8.43
C PHE A 139 -11.60 -15.20 9.89
N ARG A 140 -12.69 -15.88 10.26
CA ARG A 140 -13.26 -15.82 11.61
C ARG A 140 -12.66 -16.93 12.47
N ASP A 141 -12.30 -16.63 13.71
CA ASP A 141 -11.83 -17.64 14.68
C ASP A 141 -12.94 -18.52 15.27
N ASN A 142 -14.15 -18.54 14.68
CA ASN A 142 -15.21 -19.39 15.22
C ASN A 142 -14.96 -20.86 14.86
N LYS A 143 -15.32 -21.80 15.76
CA LYS A 143 -15.20 -23.25 15.55
C LYS A 143 -16.12 -23.81 14.45
N SER A 144 -16.77 -22.94 13.66
CA SER A 144 -17.53 -23.39 12.49
C SER A 144 -16.56 -23.48 11.32
N TYR A 145 -16.57 -24.59 10.59
CA TYR A 145 -15.63 -24.95 9.51
C TYR A 145 -15.59 -23.99 8.30
N HIS A 146 -16.05 -22.74 8.43
CA HIS A 146 -16.13 -21.73 7.38
C HIS A 146 -14.86 -20.87 7.18
N SER A 147 -13.81 -21.06 7.99
CA SER A 147 -12.60 -20.21 7.99
C SER A 147 -11.28 -20.99 7.90
N LEU A 148 -11.20 -22.01 7.04
CA LEU A 148 -9.97 -22.81 6.79
C LEU A 148 -8.88 -22.05 6.00
N GLY A 149 -8.95 -20.73 5.95
CA GLY A 149 -8.07 -19.91 5.15
C GLY A 149 -6.71 -19.69 5.80
N ARG A 150 -5.64 -19.85 5.03
CA ARG A 150 -4.29 -19.45 5.39
C ARG A 150 -3.78 -18.45 4.36
N ARG A 151 -3.10 -17.39 4.80
CA ARG A 151 -2.39 -16.45 3.93
C ARG A 151 -0.93 -16.43 4.34
N ALA A 152 -0.05 -16.56 3.36
CA ALA A 152 1.39 -16.49 3.52
C ALA A 152 1.91 -15.54 2.46
N PHE A 153 2.90 -14.74 2.85
CA PHE A 153 3.08 -13.44 2.25
C PHE A 153 4.46 -12.90 2.64
N ASP A 154 5.14 -12.27 1.68
CA ASP A 154 6.53 -11.78 1.84
C ASP A 154 6.56 -10.25 1.89
N VAL A 155 7.41 -9.70 2.75
CA VAL A 155 7.63 -8.25 2.84
C VAL A 155 9.04 -7.92 2.40
N TYR A 156 9.17 -6.97 1.48
CA TYR A 156 10.48 -6.46 1.05
C TYR A 156 10.55 -4.96 1.29
N ILE A 157 11.62 -4.51 1.93
CA ILE A 157 11.89 -3.09 2.19
C ILE A 157 13.18 -2.72 1.45
N GLN A 158 13.10 -1.74 0.56
CA GLN A 158 14.25 -1.22 -0.20
C GLN A 158 14.62 0.17 0.29
N VAL A 159 15.92 0.40 0.53
CA VAL A 159 16.45 1.61 1.18
C VAL A 159 17.36 2.44 0.25
N GLU A 160 17.52 2.05 -1.02
CA GLU A 160 18.40 2.74 -1.97
C GLU A 160 17.62 3.51 -3.06
N CYS A 161 17.95 4.80 -3.21
CA CYS A 161 17.39 5.82 -4.12
C CYS A 161 15.88 6.13 -4.06
N SER A 162 15.05 5.32 -3.39
CA SER A 162 13.65 5.64 -3.02
C SER A 162 13.17 4.58 -2.01
N TYR A 163 12.44 4.98 -0.97
CA TYR A 163 11.95 4.03 0.05
C TYR A 163 10.78 3.24 -0.55
N PHE A 164 10.98 1.95 -0.87
CA PHE A 164 9.91 1.07 -1.33
C PHE A 164 9.57 0.04 -0.26
N LEU A 165 8.28 -0.06 0.03
CA LEU A 165 7.70 -1.08 0.87
C LEU A 165 6.85 -1.99 0.00
N ARG A 166 7.31 -3.21 -0.19
CA ARG A 166 6.64 -4.23 -0.99
C ARG A 166 5.96 -5.21 -0.05
N ILE A 167 4.68 -5.44 -0.27
CA ILE A 167 3.93 -6.52 0.37
C ILE A 167 3.45 -7.46 -0.72
N PHE A 168 3.86 -8.71 -0.62
CA PHE A 168 3.22 -9.81 -1.32
C PHE A 168 2.20 -10.35 -0.36
N TRP A 169 0.91 -10.26 -0.71
CA TRP A 169 -0.27 -10.77 0.02
C TRP A 169 -0.44 -10.35 1.50
N ILE A 170 -1.68 -10.47 1.95
CA ILE A 170 -2.35 -9.67 3.01
C ILE A 170 -1.65 -9.75 4.39
N TYR A 171 -1.28 -8.64 5.06
CA TYR A 171 -2.11 -7.50 5.48
C TYR A 171 -1.44 -6.12 5.28
N ARG A 172 -2.21 -5.05 5.56
CA ARG A 172 -1.88 -3.61 5.66
C ARG A 172 -0.39 -3.24 5.82
N CYS A 173 0.08 -2.29 5.01
CA CYS A 173 1.32 -1.56 5.28
C CYS A 173 1.05 -0.12 5.71
N PHE A 174 1.09 0.08 7.01
CA PHE A 174 1.48 1.39 7.49
C PHE A 174 2.96 1.55 7.20
N LEU A 175 3.35 2.69 6.69
CA LEU A 175 4.66 3.20 7.01
C LEU A 175 4.47 4.00 8.32
N GLU A 176 5.41 3.90 9.24
CA GLU A 176 5.61 4.92 10.28
C GLU A 176 6.92 5.64 10.00
#